data_AF-A0A2E0WS50-F1
#
_entry.id   AF-A0A2E0WS50-F1
#
_cell.length_a   1.000
_cell.length_b   1.000
_cell.length_c   1.000
_cell.angle_alpha   90.00
_cell.angle_beta   90.00
_cell.angle_gamma   90.00
#
_symmetry.space_group_name_H-M   'P 1'
#
loop_
_entity.id
_entity.type
_entity.pdbx_description
1 polymer ?
#
loop_
_entity_poly.entity_id
_entity_poly.type
_entity_poly.pdbx_seq_one_letter_code
_entity_poly.pdbx_strand_id
1 'polypeptide(L)'
;MNNKKQCVSVRFKPSDLERIERIARRLGARNSDVIRYAVKTALTRLMDLCDPRMGGQRLLPLLLGQYNELNRHFDLDADRLEGIINNEEIPEQNRVERTDIELLAMCALSPHYIQNRLQEITGQAIDADDAQRMLHKYLQEKYGQRQSDGDPSHNQSLQ
;
A
#
# COMPACT_ATOMS: atom_id res chain seq x y z
N MET A 1 5.88 27.59 -4.26
CA MET A 1 5.87 26.97 -2.90
C MET A 1 7.00 27.58 -2.08
N ASN A 2 6.71 27.98 -0.84
CA ASN A 2 7.65 28.69 0.04
C ASN A 2 8.78 27.71 0.45
N ASN A 3 9.98 27.86 -0.10
CA ASN A 3 11.08 26.88 0.01
C ASN A 3 11.82 26.92 1.37
N LYS A 4 11.09 27.21 2.46
CA LYS A 4 11.66 27.40 3.79
C LYS A 4 11.68 26.08 4.55
N LYS A 5 12.85 25.70 5.07
CA LYS A 5 13.00 24.57 5.99
C LYS A 5 12.13 24.84 7.24
N GLN A 6 11.31 23.86 7.63
CA GLN A 6 10.50 23.93 8.84
C GLN A 6 11.07 22.98 9.90
N CYS A 7 11.01 23.41 11.16
CA CYS A 7 11.33 22.56 12.30
C CYS A 7 10.05 21.88 12.78
N VAL A 8 10.11 20.56 12.96
CA VAL A 8 8.98 19.75 13.45
C VAL A 8 9.42 18.95 14.67
N SER A 9 8.53 18.84 15.66
CA SER A 9 8.73 18.01 16.85
C SER A 9 7.95 16.71 16.69
N VAL A 10 8.62 15.57 16.90
CA VAL A 10 8.03 14.24 16.79
C VAL A 10 8.31 13.47 18.08
N ARG A 11 7.31 12.76 18.60
CA ARG A 11 7.45 11.90 19.77
C ARG A 11 7.88 10.51 19.35
N PHE A 12 8.89 9.98 20.04
CA PHE A 12 9.40 8.62 19.85
C PHE A 12 9.33 7.85 21.17
N LYS A 13 9.24 6.52 21.09
CA LYS A 13 9.47 5.67 22.25
C LYS A 13 10.96 5.74 22.63
N PRO A 14 11.32 5.58 23.91
CA PRO A 14 12.72 5.60 24.35
C PRO A 14 13.59 4.60 23.58
N SER A 15 13.08 3.39 23.33
CA SER A 15 13.77 2.34 22.58
C SER A 15 14.10 2.73 21.13
N ASP A 16 13.25 3.54 20.50
CA ASP A 16 13.48 3.99 19.12
C ASP A 16 14.53 5.10 19.07
N LEU A 17 14.54 6.00 20.07
CA LEU A 17 15.58 7.01 20.23
C LEU A 17 16.96 6.36 20.43
N GLU A 18 17.06 5.36 21.30
CA GLU A 18 18.31 4.61 21.51
C GLU A 18 18.83 3.97 20.21
N ARG A 19 17.92 3.40 19.40
CA ARG A 19 18.28 2.84 18.09
C ARG A 19 18.78 3.92 17.13
N ILE A 20 18.11 5.07 17.06
CA ILE A 20 18.51 6.21 16.23
C ILE A 20 19.90 6.69 16.63
N GLU A 21 20.18 6.85 17.91
CA GLU A 21 21.48 7.30 18.43
C GLU A 21 22.61 6.33 18.09
N ARG A 22 22.36 5.02 18.22
CA ARG A 22 23.34 3.99 17.86
C ARG A 22 23.68 4.02 16.37
N ILE A 23 22.66 4.15 15.52
CA ILE A 23 22.84 4.25 14.06
C ILE A 23 23.61 5.54 13.72
N ALA A 24 23.21 6.68 14.28
CA ALA A 24 23.86 7.97 14.06
C ALA A 24 25.35 7.92 14.44
N ARG A 25 25.67 7.37 15.61
CA ARG A 25 27.07 7.18 16.06
C ARG A 25 27.86 6.29 15.12
N ARG A 26 27.27 5.17 14.67
CA ARG A 26 27.95 4.22 13.79
C ARG A 26 28.23 4.81 12.41
N LEU A 27 27.34 5.68 11.93
CA LEU A 27 27.48 6.36 10.64
C LEU A 27 28.25 7.69 10.72
N GLY A 28 28.62 8.15 11.91
CA GLY A 28 29.24 9.47 12.10
C GLY A 28 28.31 10.64 11.74
N ALA A 29 27.00 10.45 11.85
CA ALA A 29 25.97 11.42 11.45
C ALA A 29 25.21 11.98 12.66
N ARG A 30 24.38 13.02 12.45
CA ARG A 30 23.47 13.53 13.49
C ARG A 30 22.19 12.69 13.54
N ASN A 31 21.54 12.62 14.71
CA ASN A 31 20.22 11.97 14.85
C ASN A 31 19.21 12.52 13.82
N SER A 32 19.22 13.84 13.55
CA SER A 32 18.35 14.47 12.55
C SER A 32 18.59 13.97 11.12
N ASP A 33 19.80 13.53 10.79
CA ASP A 33 20.12 13.01 9.46
C ASP A 33 19.56 11.59 9.29
N VAL A 34 19.67 10.76 10.33
CA VAL A 34 19.05 9.42 10.38
C VAL A 34 17.53 9.53 10.28
N ILE A 35 16.91 10.43 11.04
CA ILE A 35 15.45 10.67 10.98
C ILE A 35 15.05 11.12 9.57
N ARG A 36 15.77 12.09 8.98
CA ARG A 36 15.47 12.60 7.64
C ARG A 36 15.65 11.51 6.58
N TYR A 37 16.64 10.65 6.71
CA TYR A 37 16.84 9.51 5.83
C TYR A 37 15.64 8.55 5.93
N ALA A 38 15.26 8.12 7.13
CA ALA A 38 14.14 7.21 7.33
C ALA A 38 12.82 7.77 6.76
N VAL A 39 12.52 9.05 7.05
CA VAL A 39 11.34 9.73 6.51
C VAL A 39 11.38 9.78 4.98
N LYS A 40 12.51 10.15 4.37
CA LYS A 40 12.62 10.17 2.90
C LYS A 40 12.42 8.79 2.29
N THR A 41 13.05 7.76 2.84
CA THR A 41 12.90 6.39 2.36
C THR A 41 11.46 5.91 2.46
N ALA A 42 10.78 6.20 3.57
CA ALA A 42 9.37 5.86 3.74
C ALA A 42 8.49 6.63 2.72
N LEU A 43 8.67 7.95 2.59
CA LEU A 43 7.91 8.74 1.62
C LEU A 43 8.13 8.30 0.18
N THR A 44 9.34 7.88 -0.21
CA THR A 44 9.60 7.35 -1.55
C THR A 44 8.83 6.06 -1.81
N ARG A 45 8.68 5.18 -0.81
CA ARG A 45 7.88 3.94 -0.93
C ARG A 45 6.38 4.17 -1.02
N LEU A 46 5.92 5.31 -0.52
CA LEU A 46 4.52 5.73 -0.46
C LEU A 46 4.20 6.82 -1.49
N MET A 47 5.09 7.06 -2.45
CA MET A 47 4.99 8.20 -3.37
C MET A 47 3.72 8.13 -4.21
N ASP A 48 3.29 6.94 -4.63
CA ASP A 48 2.08 6.77 -5.43
C ASP A 48 0.82 7.21 -4.66
N LEU A 49 0.82 7.14 -3.31
CA LEU A 49 -0.29 7.63 -2.49
C LEU A 49 -0.43 9.16 -2.47
N CYS A 50 0.56 9.88 -2.99
CA CYS A 50 0.52 11.34 -3.10
C CYS A 50 -0.20 11.84 -4.36
N ASP A 51 -0.36 11.00 -5.38
CA ASP A 51 -1.13 11.34 -6.57
C ASP A 51 -2.58 10.87 -6.37
N PRO A 52 -3.58 11.77 -6.24
CA PRO A 52 -4.96 11.37 -6.06
C PRO A 52 -5.52 10.58 -7.26
N ARG A 53 -4.87 10.66 -8.43
CA ARG A 53 -5.24 9.87 -9.60
C ARG A 53 -4.72 8.43 -9.51
N MET A 54 -3.76 8.15 -8.64
CA MET A 54 -3.25 6.81 -8.37
C MET A 54 -4.16 6.08 -7.37
N GLY A 55 -5.30 5.64 -7.89
CA GLY A 55 -6.27 4.81 -7.17
C GLY A 55 -6.81 3.66 -8.02
N GLY A 56 -7.90 3.08 -7.54
CA GLY A 56 -8.60 1.95 -8.12
C GLY A 56 -7.68 0.75 -8.28
N GLN A 57 -7.85 0.05 -9.39
CA GLN A 57 -7.09 -1.14 -9.73
C GLN A 57 -5.58 -0.91 -9.81
N ARG A 58 -5.12 0.33 -10.12
CA ARG A 58 -3.70 0.68 -10.22
C ARG A 58 -2.99 0.77 -8.86
N LEU A 59 -3.74 0.97 -7.78
CA LEU A 59 -3.16 1.06 -6.44
C LEU A 59 -2.99 -0.32 -5.79
N LEU A 60 -3.68 -1.34 -6.29
CA LEU A 60 -3.62 -2.70 -5.74
C LEU A 60 -2.19 -3.28 -5.68
N PRO A 61 -1.31 -3.17 -6.69
CA PRO A 61 0.05 -3.69 -6.59
C PRO A 61 0.84 -3.13 -5.40
N LEU A 62 0.71 -1.82 -5.12
CA LEU A 62 1.34 -1.17 -3.97
C LEU A 62 0.76 -1.72 -2.67
N LEU A 63 -0.56 -1.81 -2.56
CA LEU A 63 -1.22 -2.33 -1.37
C LEU A 63 -0.86 -3.79 -1.15
N LEU A 64 -0.95 -4.67 -2.15
CA LEU A 64 -0.55 -6.07 -1.99
C LEU A 64 0.92 -6.19 -1.53
N GLY A 65 1.82 -5.35 -2.03
CA GLY A 65 3.22 -5.36 -1.58
C GLY A 65 3.44 -4.89 -0.14
N GLN A 66 2.67 -3.91 0.34
CA GLN A 66 2.98 -3.18 1.59
C GLN A 66 1.85 -3.19 2.64
N TYR A 67 0.70 -3.81 2.36
CA TYR A 67 -0.53 -3.66 3.15
C TYR A 67 -0.34 -4.09 4.60
N ASN A 68 0.35 -5.20 4.87
CA ASN A 68 0.61 -5.64 6.25
C ASN A 68 1.45 -4.64 7.05
N GLU A 69 2.41 -3.96 6.42
CA GLU A 69 3.20 -2.90 7.07
C GLU A 69 2.33 -1.67 7.29
N LEU A 70 1.58 -1.25 6.28
CA LEU A 70 0.69 -0.09 6.35
C LEU A 70 -0.40 -0.28 7.41
N ASN A 71 -1.11 -1.41 7.39
CA ASN A 71 -2.22 -1.66 8.30
C ASN A 71 -1.78 -1.68 9.77
N ARG A 72 -0.60 -2.25 10.06
CA ARG A 72 -0.02 -2.24 11.42
C ARG A 72 0.23 -0.84 11.97
N HIS A 73 0.44 0.15 11.09
CA HIS A 73 0.74 1.52 11.49
C HIS A 73 -0.45 2.47 11.38
N PHE A 74 -1.36 2.24 10.45
CA PHE A 74 -2.42 3.18 10.10
C PHE A 74 -3.84 2.69 10.41
N ASP A 75 -4.04 1.42 10.77
CA ASP A 75 -5.36 0.82 11.06
C ASP A 75 -6.35 1.09 9.91
N LEU A 76 -6.09 0.42 8.79
CA LEU A 76 -6.78 0.55 7.52
C LEU A 76 -7.91 -0.47 7.42
N ASP A 77 -9.07 -0.10 7.97
CA ASP A 77 -10.32 -0.83 7.77
C ASP A 77 -10.86 -0.73 6.32
N ALA A 78 -11.93 -1.46 6.03
CA ALA A 78 -12.51 -1.50 4.69
C ALA A 78 -13.02 -0.13 4.21
N ASP A 79 -13.56 0.70 5.10
CA ASP A 79 -14.08 2.03 4.74
C ASP A 79 -12.95 3.01 4.40
N ARG A 80 -11.86 2.98 5.17
CA ARG A 80 -10.65 3.74 4.87
C ARG A 80 -10.01 3.28 3.57
N LEU A 81 -9.93 1.97 3.36
CA LEU A 81 -9.40 1.42 2.11
C LEU A 81 -10.26 1.79 0.92
N GLU A 82 -11.59 1.81 1.05
CA GLU A 82 -12.49 2.29 0.00
C GLU A 82 -12.21 3.74 -0.37
N GLY A 83 -12.10 4.62 0.62
CA GLY A 83 -11.80 6.04 0.37
C GLY A 83 -10.41 6.26 -0.23
N ILE A 84 -9.44 5.39 0.05
CA ILE A 84 -8.09 5.46 -0.51
C ILE A 84 -8.06 4.91 -1.94
N ILE A 85 -8.65 3.71 -2.14
CA ILE A 85 -8.63 2.98 -3.40
C ILE A 85 -9.62 3.62 -4.38
N ASN A 86 -10.89 3.70 -4.04
CA ASN A 86 -11.97 4.17 -4.92
C ASN A 86 -12.34 5.63 -4.65
N ASN A 87 -11.34 6.50 -4.49
CA ASN A 87 -11.60 7.93 -4.28
C ASN A 87 -12.43 8.55 -5.43
N GLU A 88 -12.91 9.78 -5.23
CA GLU A 88 -13.82 10.46 -6.16
C GLU A 88 -13.20 10.70 -7.56
N GLU A 89 -11.88 10.71 -7.67
CA GLU A 89 -11.15 10.90 -8.94
C GLU A 89 -11.08 9.61 -9.78
N ILE A 90 -11.48 8.46 -9.22
CA ILE A 90 -11.37 7.15 -9.89
C ILE A 90 -12.66 6.84 -10.68
N PRO A 91 -12.57 6.70 -12.01
CA PRO A 91 -13.71 6.29 -12.84
C PRO A 91 -14.25 4.91 -12.46
N GLU A 92 -15.56 4.72 -12.57
CA GLU A 92 -16.25 3.50 -12.15
C GLU A 92 -15.64 2.23 -12.74
N GLN A 93 -15.25 2.23 -14.02
CA GLN A 93 -14.63 1.09 -14.70
C GLN A 93 -13.26 0.68 -14.12
N ASN A 94 -12.59 1.62 -13.44
CA ASN A 94 -11.28 1.43 -12.83
C ASN A 94 -11.36 1.19 -11.32
N ARG A 95 -12.57 1.21 -10.73
CA ARG A 95 -12.75 0.92 -9.32
C ARG A 95 -12.54 -0.56 -9.01
N VAL A 96 -12.19 -0.82 -7.77
CA VAL A 96 -12.10 -2.16 -7.18
C VAL A 96 -13.43 -2.46 -6.53
N GLU A 97 -13.94 -3.67 -6.68
CA GLU A 97 -15.19 -4.06 -6.04
C GLU A 97 -15.07 -4.00 -4.52
N ARG A 98 -16.11 -3.49 -3.85
CA ARG A 98 -16.16 -3.36 -2.39
C ARG A 98 -15.83 -4.67 -1.67
N THR A 99 -16.37 -5.79 -2.15
CA THR A 99 -16.13 -7.13 -1.58
C THR A 99 -14.64 -7.49 -1.58
N ASP A 100 -13.89 -7.06 -2.59
CA ASP A 100 -12.45 -7.33 -2.67
C ASP A 100 -11.64 -6.44 -1.73
N ILE A 101 -12.09 -5.20 -1.52
CA ILE A 101 -11.52 -4.29 -0.53
C ILE A 101 -11.74 -4.85 0.88
N GLU A 102 -12.90 -5.42 1.15
CA GLU A 102 -13.20 -6.10 2.41
C GLU A 102 -12.32 -7.34 2.62
N LEU A 103 -12.07 -8.13 1.56
CA LEU A 103 -11.11 -9.24 1.63
C LEU A 103 -9.69 -8.74 1.96
N LEU A 104 -9.25 -7.64 1.35
CA LEU A 104 -7.95 -7.04 1.68
C LEU A 104 -7.90 -6.62 3.15
N ALA A 105 -8.94 -5.91 3.63
CA ALA A 105 -9.05 -5.46 5.02
C ALA A 105 -8.97 -6.63 6.03
N MET A 106 -9.72 -7.69 5.77
CA MET A 106 -9.79 -8.86 6.64
C MET A 106 -8.52 -9.71 6.59
N CYS A 107 -7.73 -9.61 5.53
CA CYS A 107 -6.51 -10.41 5.37
C CYS A 107 -5.46 -10.08 6.43
N ALA A 108 -5.43 -8.83 6.90
CA ALA A 108 -4.53 -8.45 7.97
C ALA A 108 -5.02 -8.86 9.38
N LEU A 109 -6.28 -9.29 9.51
CA LEU A 109 -6.92 -9.58 10.80
C LEU A 109 -7.13 -11.07 11.06
N SER A 110 -7.50 -11.87 10.04
CA SER A 110 -7.78 -13.30 10.22
C SER A 110 -7.55 -14.11 8.94
N PRO A 111 -6.46 -14.92 8.85
CA PRO A 111 -6.21 -15.81 7.72
C PRO A 111 -7.32 -16.83 7.48
N HIS A 112 -7.99 -17.31 8.55
CA HIS A 112 -9.07 -18.29 8.44
C HIS A 112 -10.34 -17.74 7.78
N TYR A 113 -10.65 -16.46 7.99
CA TYR A 113 -11.78 -15.83 7.30
C TYR A 113 -11.52 -15.75 5.80
N ILE A 114 -10.30 -15.36 5.41
CA ILE A 114 -9.87 -15.30 4.02
C ILE A 114 -9.92 -16.68 3.38
N GLN A 115 -9.43 -17.71 4.07
CA GLN A 115 -9.42 -19.09 3.59
C GLN A 115 -10.83 -19.55 3.17
N ASN A 116 -11.83 -19.39 4.04
CA ASN A 116 -13.21 -19.79 3.74
C ASN A 116 -13.78 -19.00 2.56
N ARG A 117 -13.61 -17.67 2.56
CA ARG A 117 -14.12 -16.80 1.49
C ARG A 117 -13.46 -17.07 0.14
N LEU A 118 -12.15 -17.23 0.11
CA LEU A 118 -11.45 -17.56 -1.14
C LEU A 118 -11.80 -18.96 -1.62
N GLN A 119 -12.04 -19.93 -0.74
CA GLN A 119 -12.54 -21.25 -1.14
C GLN A 119 -13.94 -21.17 -1.76
N GLU A 120 -14.84 -20.34 -1.21
CA GLU A 120 -16.15 -20.07 -1.82
C GLU A 120 -16.03 -19.45 -3.23
N ILE A 121 -15.12 -18.49 -3.39
CA ILE A 121 -14.96 -17.73 -4.65
C ILE A 121 -14.22 -18.55 -5.72
N THR A 122 -13.17 -19.28 -5.33
CA THR A 122 -12.29 -19.99 -6.26
C THR A 122 -12.64 -21.47 -6.43
N GLY A 123 -13.42 -22.04 -5.51
CA GLY A 123 -13.73 -23.48 -5.47
C GLY A 123 -12.55 -24.38 -5.10
N GLN A 124 -11.40 -23.81 -4.71
CA GLN A 124 -10.18 -24.56 -4.38
C GLN A 124 -10.01 -24.66 -2.86
N ALA A 125 -9.47 -25.80 -2.37
CA ALA A 125 -9.05 -25.91 -0.99
C ALA A 125 -7.79 -25.04 -0.78
N ILE A 126 -7.82 -24.17 0.22
CA ILE A 126 -6.78 -23.18 0.49
C ILE A 126 -6.16 -23.49 1.83
N ASP A 127 -4.84 -23.47 1.92
CA ASP A 127 -4.14 -23.49 3.21
C ASP A 127 -4.18 -22.09 3.84
N ALA A 128 -4.38 -22.02 5.16
CA ALA A 128 -4.41 -20.76 5.90
C ALA A 128 -3.07 -20.00 5.77
N ASP A 129 -1.95 -20.73 5.72
CA ASP A 129 -0.61 -20.15 5.54
C ASP A 129 -0.41 -19.56 4.13
N ASP A 130 -1.25 -19.98 3.17
CA ASP A 130 -1.21 -19.54 1.77
C ASP A 130 -2.29 -18.52 1.43
N ALA A 131 -3.23 -18.25 2.34
CA ALA A 131 -4.40 -17.41 2.10
C ALA A 131 -4.03 -16.01 1.59
N GLN A 132 -2.97 -15.40 2.14
CA GLN A 132 -2.49 -14.10 1.67
C GLN A 132 -1.93 -14.17 0.24
N ARG A 133 -1.12 -15.18 -0.06
CA ARG A 133 -0.55 -15.39 -1.40
C ARG A 133 -1.66 -15.64 -2.43
N MET A 134 -2.69 -16.37 -2.04
CA MET A 134 -3.84 -16.64 -2.90
C MET A 134 -4.71 -15.41 -3.12
N LEU A 135 -4.93 -14.58 -2.09
CA LEU A 135 -5.61 -13.28 -2.25
C LEU A 135 -4.86 -12.38 -3.22
N HIS A 136 -3.52 -12.30 -3.10
CA HIS A 136 -2.71 -11.53 -4.03
C HIS A 136 -2.88 -12.02 -5.46
N LYS A 137 -2.81 -13.33 -5.67
CA LYS A 137 -2.98 -13.94 -6.99
C LYS A 137 -4.38 -13.65 -7.55
N TYR A 138 -5.43 -13.84 -6.75
CA TYR A 138 -6.82 -13.56 -7.14
C TYR A 138 -7.00 -12.12 -7.59
N LEU A 139 -6.54 -11.14 -6.80
CA LEU A 139 -6.68 -9.71 -7.11
C LEU A 139 -5.83 -9.32 -8.34
N GLN A 140 -4.65 -9.89 -8.48
CA GLN A 140 -3.81 -9.70 -9.66
C GLN A 140 -4.46 -10.27 -10.93
N GLU A 141 -5.10 -11.44 -10.86
CA GLU A 141 -5.79 -12.03 -12.01
C GLU A 141 -7.05 -11.24 -12.39
N LYS A 142 -7.87 -10.86 -11.40
CA LYS A 142 -9.12 -10.12 -11.61
C LYS A 142 -8.90 -8.72 -12.19
N TYR A 143 -7.83 -8.03 -11.76
CA TYR A 143 -7.60 -6.62 -12.10
C TYR A 143 -6.36 -6.37 -12.97
N GLY A 144 -5.43 -7.32 -13.07
CA GLY A 144 -4.21 -7.18 -13.86
C GLY A 144 -4.46 -7.24 -15.38
N GLN A 145 -5.42 -8.03 -15.85
CA GLN A 145 -5.78 -8.09 -17.28
C GLN A 145 -6.50 -6.83 -17.76
N ARG A 146 -7.20 -6.12 -16.87
CA ARG A 146 -7.90 -4.86 -17.21
C ARG A 146 -6.93 -3.68 -17.41
N GLN A 147 -5.70 -3.78 -16.91
CA GLN A 147 -4.67 -2.75 -17.10
C GLN A 147 -4.02 -2.79 -18.49
N SER A 148 -3.96 -3.96 -19.14
CA SER A 148 -3.33 -4.12 -20.46
C SER A 148 -4.15 -3.58 -21.64
N ASP A 149 -5.47 -3.51 -21.52
CA ASP A 149 -6.36 -3.01 -22.59
C ASP A 149 -6.55 -1.47 -22.57
N GLY A 150 -5.95 -0.79 -21.57
CA GLY A 150 -6.21 0.62 -21.27
C GLY A 150 -5.16 1.64 -21.73
N ASP A 151 -4.08 1.23 -22.42
CA ASP A 151 -3.04 2.16 -22.88
C ASP A 151 -2.99 2.31 -24.42
N PRO A 152 -3.78 3.23 -25.01
CA PRO A 152 -3.61 3.64 -26.40
C PRO A 152 -2.52 4.74 -26.58
N SER A 153 -1.70 5.04 -25.57
CA SER A 153 -0.82 6.22 -25.57
C SER A 153 0.67 5.87 -25.67
N HIS A 154 1.07 5.05 -26.64
CA HIS A 154 2.49 4.87 -26.98
C HIS A 154 2.75 4.68 -28.47
N ASN A 155 2.03 5.42 -29.33
CA ASN A 155 2.35 5.43 -30.76
C ASN A 155 2.00 6.76 -31.44
N GLN A 156 2.75 7.83 -31.11
CA GLN A 156 2.87 8.99 -31.98
C GLN A 156 4.05 9.89 -31.56
N SER A 157 5.26 9.52 -31.96
CA SER A 157 6.31 10.49 -32.34
C SER A 157 7.42 9.79 -33.12
N LEU A 158 7.26 9.67 -34.43
CA LEU A 158 8.35 9.56 -35.40
C LEU A 158 7.79 9.80 -36.81
N GLN A 159 7.57 11.08 -37.12
CA GLN A 159 7.75 11.67 -38.44
C GLN A 159 8.30 13.07 -38.26
#